data_AF-A0A354YTB4-F1
#
_entry.id   AF-A0A354YTB4-F1
#
_cell.length_a   1.000
_cell.length_b   1.000
_cell.length_c   1.000
_cell.angle_alpha   90.00
_cell.angle_beta   90.00
_cell.angle_gamma   90.00
#
_symmetry.space_group_name_H-M   'P 1'
#
loop_
_entity.id
_entity.type
_entity.pdbx_description
1 polymer ?
#
loop_
_entity_poly.entity_id
_entity_poly.type
_entity_poly.pdbx_seq_one_letter_code
_entity_poly.pdbx_strand_id
1 'polypeptide(L)' 'MYDDYLTIALSKGTLLEPTLEVFKKLKLPGEGIDDKSRSMVFTYDKERVKYIMCRPTDVPAYVEQGAADL' A
#
# COMPACT_ATOMS: atom_id res chain seq x y z
N MET A 1 -3.02 -21.61 -2.02
CA MET A 1 -4.21 -20.76 -2.28
C MET A 1 -3.63 -19.38 -2.53
N TYR A 2 -3.47 -18.99 -3.79
CA TYR A 2 -2.91 -17.67 -4.10
C TYR A 2 -4.01 -16.65 -3.81
N ASP A 3 -3.79 -15.81 -2.80
CA ASP A 3 -4.58 -14.58 -2.64
C ASP A 3 -4.26 -13.76 -3.88
N ASP A 4 -5.15 -13.77 -4.86
CA ASP A 4 -4.98 -13.03 -6.12
C ASP A 4 -5.36 -11.58 -5.82
N TYR A 5 -4.46 -10.99 -5.04
CA TYR A 5 -4.42 -9.62 -4.55
C TYR A 5 -2.98 -9.16 -4.64
N LEU A 6 -2.74 -8.04 -5.31
CA LEU A 6 -1.43 -7.41 -5.29
C LEU A 6 -1.29 -6.65 -3.97
N THR A 7 -0.40 -7.12 -3.10
CA THR A 7 -0.17 -6.47 -1.80
C THR A 7 1.03 -5.53 -1.89
N ILE A 8 0.85 -4.25 -1.59
CA ILE A 8 1.88 -3.21 -1.73
C ILE A 8 2.14 -2.56 -0.37
N ALA A 9 3.40 -2.57 0.08
CA ALA A 9 3.88 -1.90 1.27
C ALA A 9 4.11 -0.41 0.98
N LEU A 10 3.33 0.45 1.62
CA LEU A 10 3.46 1.89 1.56
C LEU A 10 4.10 2.43 2.84
N SER A 11 5.04 3.35 2.67
CA SER A 11 5.63 4.06 3.79
C SER A 11 4.76 5.25 4.21
N LYS A 12 4.47 5.36 5.50
CA LYS A 12 3.82 6.55 6.07
C LYS A 12 4.74 7.78 6.05
N GLY A 13 4.14 8.96 6.06
CA GLY A 13 4.84 10.25 6.07
C GLY A 13 5.02 10.85 4.68
N THR A 14 6.14 11.57 4.49
CA THR A 14 6.37 12.46 3.33
C THR A 14 6.32 11.78 1.96
N LEU A 15 6.56 10.46 1.87
CA LEU A 15 6.53 9.71 0.62
C LEU A 15 5.12 9.27 0.21
N LEU A 16 4.13 9.40 1.09
CA LEU A 16 2.78 8.92 0.83
C LEU A 16 2.09 9.75 -0.26
N GLU A 17 2.05 11.07 -0.10
CA GLU A 17 1.45 12.00 -1.06
C GLU A 17 2.00 11.85 -2.49
N PRO A 18 3.32 11.89 -2.74
CA PRO A 18 3.85 11.71 -4.09
C PRO A 18 3.60 10.30 -4.65
N THR A 19 3.58 9.27 -3.80
CA THR A 19 3.22 7.90 -4.22
C THR A 19 1.77 7.81 -4.67
N LEU A 20 0.85 8.43 -3.92
CA LEU A 20 -0.57 8.47 -4.27
C LEU A 20 -0.81 9.24 -5.58
N GLU A 21 -0.06 10.31 -5.85
CA GLU A 21 -0.13 11.00 -7.14
C GLU A 21 0.28 10.08 -8.32
N VAL A 22 1.32 9.27 -8.15
CA VAL A 22 1.74 8.29 -9.17
C VAL A 22 0.67 7.21 -9.33
N PHE A 23 0.12 6.70 -8.24
CA PHE A 23 -0.95 5.69 -8.28
C PHE A 23 -2.19 6.21 -8.99
N LYS A 24 -2.56 7.47 -8.75
CA LYS A 24 -3.67 8.12 -9.45
C LYS A 24 -3.44 8.20 -10.97
N LYS A 25 -2.20 8.48 -11.41
CA LYS A 25 -1.83 8.46 -12.84
C LYS A 25 -1.91 7.04 -13.43
N LEU A 26 -1.60 6.04 -12.63
CA LEU A 26 -1.69 4.62 -12.99
C LEU A 26 -3.11 4.03 -12.87
N LYS A 27 -4.09 4.83 -12.45
CA LYS A 27 -5.47 4.39 -12.14
C LYS A 27 -5.56 3.32 -11.05
N LEU A 28 -4.60 3.32 -10.13
CA LEU A 28 -4.63 2.50 -8.92
C LEU A 28 -5.51 3.17 -7.84
N PRO A 29 -6.17 2.37 -6.99
CA PRO A 29 -6.98 2.91 -5.91
C PRO A 29 -6.13 3.57 -4.83
N GLY A 30 -6.59 4.70 -4.32
CA GLY A 30 -5.99 5.38 -3.18
C GLY A 30 -7.02 6.16 -2.35
N GLU A 31 -8.30 5.89 -2.57
CA GLU A 31 -9.38 6.62 -1.91
C GLU A 31 -9.44 6.24 -0.43
N GLY A 32 -9.36 7.24 0.45
CA GLY A 32 -9.31 7.05 1.91
C GLY A 32 -7.92 6.78 2.48
N ILE A 33 -6.88 6.72 1.64
CA ILE A 33 -5.50 6.70 2.11
C ILE A 33 -5.07 8.11 2.50
N ASP A 34 -4.75 8.29 3.77
CA ASP A 34 -4.32 9.57 4.34
C ASP A 34 -3.25 9.33 5.41
N ASP A 35 -2.32 10.26 5.58
CA ASP A 35 -1.26 10.16 6.58
C ASP A 35 -1.82 10.09 8.02
N LYS A 36 -2.96 10.75 8.27
CA LYS A 36 -3.63 10.77 9.58
C LYS A 36 -4.46 9.51 9.84
N SER A 37 -4.69 8.66 8.84
CA SER A 37 -5.45 7.43 9.02
C SER A 37 -4.72 6.48 9.95
N ARG A 38 -5.40 6.03 11.01
CA ARG A 38 -4.85 5.02 11.94
C ARG A 38 -4.82 3.61 11.32
N SER A 39 -5.56 3.39 10.25
CA SER A 39 -5.60 2.13 9.52
C SER A 39 -4.23 1.79 8.93
N MET A 40 -3.77 0.56 9.20
CA MET A 40 -2.52 0.04 8.64
C MET A 40 -2.74 -0.76 7.36
N VAL A 41 -3.97 -1.19 7.06
CA VAL A 41 -4.26 -2.00 5.87
C VAL A 41 -5.45 -1.39 5.15
N PHE A 42 -5.32 -1.20 3.84
CA PHE A 42 -6.36 -0.73 2.94
C PHE A 42 -6.59 -1.82 1.90
N THR A 43 -7.84 -2.25 1.73
CA THR A 43 -8.18 -3.32 0.77
C THR A 43 -9.16 -2.79 -0.26
N TYR A 44 -8.83 -3.00 -1.52
CA TYR A 44 -9.61 -2.61 -2.69
C TYR A 44 -9.98 -3.87 -3.46
N ASP A 45 -11.13 -4.46 -3.11
CA ASP A 45 -11.63 -5.74 -3.65
C ASP A 45 -11.83 -5.69 -5.17
N LYS A 46 -12.36 -4.57 -5.68
CA LYS A 46 -12.61 -4.37 -7.12
C LYS A 46 -11.35 -4.41 -7.98
N GLU A 47 -10.29 -3.75 -7.52
CA GLU A 47 -9.01 -3.71 -8.23
C GLU A 47 -8.08 -4.85 -7.80
N ARG A 48 -8.49 -5.66 -6.82
CA ARG A 48 -7.70 -6.74 -6.22
C ARG A 48 -6.33 -6.25 -5.74
N VAL A 49 -6.34 -5.12 -5.03
CA VAL A 49 -5.13 -4.50 -4.46
C VAL A 49 -5.28 -4.35 -2.96
N LYS A 50 -4.21 -4.62 -2.23
CA LYS A 50 -4.10 -4.39 -0.79
C LYS A 50 -2.90 -3.49 -0.54
N TYR A 51 -3.06 -2.45 0.26
CA TYR A 51 -1.95 -1.62 0.72
C TYR A 51 -1.71 -1.82 2.20
N ILE A 52 -0.45 -1.93 2.58
CA ILE A 52 -0.03 -2.03 3.96
C ILE A 52 0.80 -0.80 4.31
N MET A 53 0.32 0.00 5.25
CA MET A 53 1.02 1.15 5.78
C MET A 53 2.01 0.73 6.87
N CYS A 54 3.28 0.91 6.57
CA CYS A 54 4.39 0.59 7.45
C CYS A 54 5.30 1.81 7.64
N ARG A 55 6.25 1.69 8.57
CA ARG A 55 7.34 2.67 8.64
C ARG A 55 8.27 2.44 7.44
N PRO A 56 8.92 3.49 6.91
CA PRO A 56 9.85 3.36 5.78
C PRO A 56 10.92 2.28 6.00
N THR A 57 11.38 2.13 7.24
CA THR A 57 12.38 1.12 7.65
C THR A 57 11.86 -0.31 7.64
N ASP A 58 10.54 -0.50 7.79
CA ASP A 58 9.91 -1.82 7.83
C ASP A 58 9.51 -2.31 6.42
N VAL A 59 9.36 -1.41 5.44
CA VAL A 59 8.98 -1.75 4.05
C VAL A 59 9.80 -2.92 3.45
N PRO A 60 11.14 -2.90 3.43
CA PRO A 60 11.90 -4.00 2.84
C PRO A 60 11.62 -5.34 3.53
N ALA A 61 11.47 -5.36 4.86
CA ALA A 61 11.18 -6.59 5.59
C ALA A 61 9.81 -7.19 5.22
N TYR A 62 8.79 -6.35 4.95
CA TYR A 62 7.48 -6.84 4.52
C TYR A 62 7.54 -7.49 3.14
N VAL A 63 8.32 -6.93 2.22
CA VAL A 63 8.51 -7.49 0.87
C VAL A 63 9.35 -8.78 0.93
N GLU A 64 10.46 -8.77 1.67
CA GLU A 64 11.35 -9.92 1.79
C GLU A 64 10.70 -11.12 2.48
N GLN A 65 9.81 -10.88 3.44
CA GLN A 65 9.07 -11.94 4.14
C GLN A 65 7.80 -12.39 3.40
N GLY A 66 7.46 -11.78 2.26
CA GLY A 66 6.28 -12.09 1.48
C GLY A 66 4.96 -11.63 2.13
N ALA A 67 5.02 -10.68 3.07
CA ALA A 67 3.84 -10.01 3.61
C ALA A 67 3.29 -8.95 2.64
N ALA A 68 4.13 -8.45 1.73
CA ALA A 68 3.78 -7.66 0.57
C ALA A 68 4.49 -8.20 -0.68
N ASP A 69 3.88 -8.07 -1.85
CA ASP A 69 4.48 -8.38 -3.15
C ASP A 69 5.40 -7.24 -3.62
N LEU A 70 5.13 -6.00 -3.21
CA LEU A 70 5.85 -4.79 -3.63
C LEU A 70 6.08 -3.82 -2.47
#